data_AF-A0A9Q3S300-F1
#
_entry.id   AF-A0A9Q3S300-F1
#
_cell.length_a   1.000
_cell.length_b   1.000
_cell.length_c   1.000
_cell.angle_alpha   90.00
_cell.angle_beta   90.00
_cell.angle_gamma   90.00
#
_symmetry.space_group_name_H-M   'P 1'
#
loop_
_entity.id
_entity.type
_entity.pdbx_description
1 polymer ?
#
loop_
_entity_poly.entity_id
_entity_poly.type
_entity_poly.pdbx_seq_one_letter_code
_entity_poly.pdbx_strand_id
1 'polypeptide(L)'
;MSEPVPLQTPGGFAPAFALGLDDGTGNLALVADARPLPVHASPPSVPAPLEGQSTADVVAGPFAPAAMTPVYCSLTGDWQGSVTLKRSTDGGATLQPLTLAGAPWGSFTANACEPV
;
A
#
# COMPACT_ATOMS: atom_id res chain seq x y z
N MET A 1 -23.54 40.07 -40.74
CA MET A 1 -22.75 39.02 -40.07
C MET A 1 -22.60 39.45 -38.62
N SER A 2 -23.05 38.64 -37.66
CA SER A 2 -22.92 38.96 -36.23
C SER A 2 -21.45 38.94 -35.84
N GLU A 3 -20.98 39.98 -35.14
CA GLU A 3 -19.60 40.02 -34.68
C GLU A 3 -19.28 38.83 -33.74
N PRO A 4 -18.07 38.25 -33.84
CA PRO A 4 -17.66 37.17 -32.96
C PRO A 4 -17.52 37.67 -31.52
N VAL A 5 -18.12 36.95 -30.58
CA VAL A 5 -18.01 37.25 -29.14
C VAL A 5 -16.55 37.07 -28.70
N PRO A 6 -15.90 38.09 -28.11
CA PRO A 6 -14.51 38.01 -27.70
C PRO A 6 -14.33 37.08 -26.48
N LEU A 7 -13.25 36.30 -26.49
CA LEU A 7 -12.83 35.48 -25.34
C LEU A 7 -12.28 36.42 -24.24
N GLN A 8 -12.80 36.34 -23.01
CA GLN A 8 -12.33 37.14 -21.87
C GLN A 8 -11.81 36.24 -20.74
N THR A 9 -10.63 36.56 -20.22
CA THR A 9 -10.03 35.94 -19.03
C THR A 9 -9.47 37.00 -18.09
N PRO A 10 -9.79 36.97 -16.77
CA PRO A 10 -10.78 36.09 -16.13
C PRO A 10 -12.22 36.50 -16.48
N GLY A 11 -13.15 35.53 -16.53
CA GLY A 11 -14.56 35.81 -16.81
C GLY A 11 -15.20 36.72 -15.74
N GLY A 12 -16.16 37.55 -16.15
CA GLY A 12 -16.83 38.54 -15.27
C GLY A 12 -17.74 37.94 -14.18
N PHE A 13 -17.86 36.61 -14.11
CA PHE A 13 -18.54 35.88 -13.05
C PHE A 13 -17.86 34.52 -12.84
N ALA A 14 -17.88 34.02 -11.61
CA ALA A 14 -17.44 32.65 -11.30
C ALA A 14 -18.65 31.71 -11.35
N PRO A 15 -18.72 30.73 -12.27
CA PRO A 15 -19.80 29.76 -12.28
C PRO A 15 -19.71 28.86 -11.04
N ALA A 16 -20.84 28.68 -10.34
CA ALA A 16 -20.94 27.69 -9.28
C ALA A 16 -21.06 26.29 -9.90
N PHE A 17 -20.10 25.41 -9.61
CA PHE A 17 -20.21 23.97 -9.90
C PHE A 17 -20.31 23.21 -8.58
N ALA A 18 -21.23 22.24 -8.52
CA ALA A 18 -21.31 21.33 -7.39
C ALA A 18 -20.37 20.15 -7.64
N LEU A 19 -19.40 19.93 -6.75
CA LEU A 19 -18.65 18.69 -6.68
C LEU A 19 -19.48 17.71 -5.85
N GLY A 20 -19.85 16.56 -6.43
CA GLY A 20 -20.53 15.48 -5.73
C GLY A 20 -19.89 14.14 -6.04
N LEU A 21 -20.10 13.18 -5.14
CA LEU A 21 -19.50 11.84 -5.23
C LEU A 21 -20.52 10.87 -5.79
N ASP A 22 -20.04 9.81 -6.44
CA ASP A 22 -20.90 8.66 -6.78
C ASP A 22 -21.38 7.97 -5.50
N ASP A 23 -22.65 7.57 -5.48
CA ASP A 23 -23.28 6.90 -4.34
C ASP A 23 -23.14 5.36 -4.33
N GLY A 24 -22.42 4.78 -5.29
CA GLY A 24 -22.34 3.35 -5.56
C GLY A 24 -23.45 2.84 -6.48
N THR A 25 -24.40 3.69 -6.88
CA THR A 25 -25.52 3.37 -7.77
C THR A 25 -25.59 4.27 -9.01
N GLY A 26 -24.58 5.12 -9.22
CA GLY A 26 -24.51 6.04 -10.36
C GLY A 26 -25.13 7.42 -10.11
N ASN A 27 -25.52 7.77 -8.89
CA ASN A 27 -26.11 9.08 -8.57
C ASN A 27 -25.15 10.00 -7.82
N LEU A 28 -25.33 11.30 -8.02
CA LEU A 28 -24.58 12.33 -7.33
C LEU A 28 -25.03 12.46 -5.87
N ALA A 29 -24.07 12.42 -4.97
CA ALA A 29 -24.27 12.57 -3.54
C ALA A 29 -23.54 13.76 -2.95
N LEU A 30 -24.22 14.44 -2.04
CA LEU A 30 -23.66 15.50 -1.21
C LEU A 30 -22.76 14.93 -0.12
N VAL A 31 -21.77 15.73 0.27
CA VAL A 31 -20.95 15.47 1.44
C VAL A 31 -21.80 15.65 2.70
N ALA A 32 -21.84 14.64 3.57
CA ALA A 32 -22.58 14.63 4.83
C ALA A 32 -21.87 13.75 5.86
N ASP A 33 -22.30 13.75 7.12
CA ASP A 33 -21.67 12.92 8.16
C ASP A 33 -21.73 11.41 7.85
N ALA A 34 -22.83 10.97 7.25
CA ALA A 34 -22.98 9.58 6.78
C ALA A 34 -22.16 9.27 5.50
N ARG A 35 -21.59 10.28 4.85
CA ARG A 35 -20.81 10.18 3.61
C ARG A 35 -19.80 11.34 3.51
N PRO A 36 -18.74 11.32 4.33
CA PRO A 36 -17.75 12.38 4.34
C PRO A 36 -16.95 12.38 3.03
N LEU A 37 -16.26 13.49 2.75
CA LEU A 37 -15.30 13.53 1.65
C LEU A 37 -14.24 12.43 1.86
N PRO A 38 -13.85 11.69 0.81
CA PRO A 38 -12.70 10.79 0.89
C PRO A 38 -11.44 11.62 1.11
N VAL A 39 -10.97 11.66 2.36
CA VAL A 39 -9.72 12.34 2.74
C VAL A 39 -8.50 11.43 2.62
N HIS A 40 -8.70 10.18 2.20
CA HIS A 40 -7.65 9.20 1.95
C HIS A 40 -7.88 8.52 0.59
N ALA A 41 -6.77 8.13 -0.07
CA ALA A 41 -6.83 7.18 -1.16
C ALA A 41 -7.46 5.87 -0.66
N SER A 42 -8.19 5.15 -1.52
CA SER A 42 -8.75 3.84 -1.21
C SER A 42 -7.69 2.97 -0.50
N PRO A 43 -8.05 2.27 0.60
CA PRO A 43 -7.09 1.43 1.29
C PRO A 43 -6.47 0.45 0.28
N PRO A 44 -5.13 0.27 0.32
CA PRO A 44 -4.48 -0.60 -0.64
C PRO A 44 -5.00 -2.03 -0.44
N SER A 45 -5.13 -2.78 -1.55
CA SER A 45 -5.46 -4.20 -1.46
C SER A 45 -4.32 -4.92 -0.76
N VAL A 46 -4.55 -5.35 0.48
CA VAL A 46 -3.55 -6.05 1.29
C VAL A 46 -3.58 -7.54 0.93
N PRO A 47 -2.45 -8.15 0.53
CA PRO A 47 -2.37 -9.59 0.28
C PRO A 47 -2.56 -10.38 1.58
N ALA A 48 -2.98 -11.65 1.46
CA ALA A 48 -2.95 -12.56 2.59
C ALA A 48 -1.51 -12.73 3.11
N PRO A 49 -1.31 -12.90 4.44
CA PRO A 49 0.00 -13.10 5.01
C PRO A 49 0.64 -14.40 4.50
N LEU A 50 1.97 -14.40 4.38
CA LEU A 50 2.73 -15.62 4.14
C LEU A 50 2.97 -16.32 5.48
N GLU A 51 2.31 -17.45 5.69
CA GLU A 51 2.37 -18.23 6.93
C GLU A 51 2.85 -19.65 6.64
N GLY A 52 3.54 -20.28 7.61
CA GLY A 52 4.01 -21.64 7.45
C GLY A 52 4.85 -22.15 8.62
N GLN A 53 5.19 -23.44 8.55
CA GLN A 53 6.11 -24.11 9.45
C GLN A 53 7.05 -24.97 8.61
N SER A 54 8.29 -25.13 9.05
CA SER A 54 9.25 -26.01 8.39
C SER A 54 10.14 -26.71 9.41
N THR A 55 10.53 -27.94 9.09
CA THR A 55 11.55 -28.71 9.82
C THR A 55 12.85 -28.83 9.02
N ALA A 56 12.92 -28.18 7.85
CA ALA A 56 14.05 -28.17 6.94
C ALA A 56 14.32 -26.76 6.42
N ASP A 57 15.49 -26.57 5.81
CA ASP A 57 15.82 -25.32 5.14
C ASP A 57 14.87 -25.09 3.96
N VAL A 58 14.17 -23.95 3.99
CA VAL A 58 13.19 -23.59 2.98
C VAL A 58 13.27 -22.10 2.65
N VAL A 59 13.04 -21.78 1.38
CA VAL A 59 12.79 -20.41 0.95
C VAL A 59 11.28 -20.28 0.74
N ALA A 60 10.64 -19.41 1.53
CA ALA A 60 9.22 -19.10 1.40
C ALA A 60 9.03 -17.74 0.71
N GLY A 61 8.08 -17.65 -0.22
CA GLY A 61 7.76 -16.43 -0.97
C GLY A 61 7.68 -16.64 -2.49
N PRO A 62 7.63 -15.54 -3.27
CA PRO A 62 7.72 -14.15 -2.82
C PRO A 62 6.42 -13.65 -2.15
N PHE A 63 6.57 -12.82 -1.11
CA PHE A 63 5.48 -11.99 -0.60
C PHE A 63 5.54 -10.63 -1.29
N ALA A 64 4.46 -10.21 -1.95
CA ALA A 64 4.37 -8.93 -2.64
C ALA A 64 3.58 -7.93 -1.79
N PRO A 65 4.24 -7.07 -0.98
CA PRO A 65 3.53 -6.19 -0.06
C PRO A 65 2.71 -5.14 -0.79
N ALA A 66 1.61 -4.72 -0.16
CA ALA A 66 0.83 -3.62 -0.65
C ALA A 66 1.60 -2.29 -0.51
N ALA A 67 1.49 -1.41 -1.50
CA ALA A 67 2.18 -0.13 -1.47
C ALA A 67 1.78 0.68 -0.24
N MET A 68 2.75 1.42 0.33
CA MET A 68 2.54 2.30 1.48
C MET A 68 1.97 1.61 2.74
N THR A 69 2.13 0.29 2.85
CA THR A 69 1.67 -0.48 4.01
C THR A 69 2.88 -1.09 4.73
N PRO A 70 3.01 -0.88 6.05
CA PRO A 70 4.04 -1.57 6.83
C PRO A 70 3.87 -3.09 6.73
N VAL A 71 4.99 -3.82 6.62
CA VAL A 71 5.00 -5.27 6.70
C VAL A 71 5.47 -5.67 8.10
N TYR A 72 4.94 -6.75 8.65
CA TYR A 72 5.43 -7.30 9.92
C TYR A 72 5.97 -8.71 9.70
N CYS A 73 7.10 -9.01 10.32
CA CYS A 73 7.63 -10.36 10.41
C CYS A 73 7.45 -10.88 11.84
N SER A 74 6.69 -11.95 11.97
CA SER A 74 6.40 -12.62 13.25
C SER A 74 6.97 -14.02 13.25
N LEU A 75 7.81 -14.33 14.24
CA LEU A 75 8.37 -15.66 14.49
C LEU A 75 8.01 -16.06 15.91
N THR A 76 7.40 -17.23 16.08
CA THR A 76 6.86 -17.71 17.36
C THR A 76 7.05 -19.21 17.54
N GLY A 77 7.06 -19.67 18.79
CA GLY A 77 7.14 -21.09 19.16
C GLY A 77 8.53 -21.51 19.60
N ASP A 78 8.74 -22.82 19.69
CA ASP A 78 10.02 -23.45 20.05
C ASP A 78 10.71 -23.94 18.78
N TRP A 79 11.81 -23.29 18.39
CA TRP A 79 12.55 -23.62 17.18
C TRP A 79 14.05 -23.37 17.35
N GLN A 80 14.85 -23.94 16.44
CA GLN A 80 16.30 -23.79 16.37
C GLN A 80 16.72 -23.45 14.95
N GLY A 81 17.81 -22.70 14.81
CA GLY A 81 18.35 -22.27 13.52
C GLY A 81 18.30 -20.75 13.35
N SER A 82 18.21 -20.29 12.10
CA SER A 82 18.13 -18.87 11.78
C SER A 82 17.13 -18.62 10.65
N VAL A 83 16.36 -17.55 10.76
CA VAL A 83 15.51 -17.03 9.69
C VAL A 83 16.14 -15.73 9.19
N THR A 84 16.19 -15.52 7.87
CA THR A 84 16.64 -14.26 7.30
C THR A 84 15.67 -13.77 6.25
N LEU A 85 15.17 -12.55 6.43
CA LEU A 85 14.37 -11.86 5.44
C LEU A 85 15.26 -11.36 4.30
N LYS A 86 14.83 -11.64 3.06
CA LYS A 86 15.48 -11.18 1.83
C LYS A 86 14.52 -10.32 1.04
N ARG A 87 15.07 -9.45 0.21
CA ARG A 87 14.32 -8.64 -0.74
C ARG A 87 14.66 -9.03 -2.17
N SER A 88 13.70 -8.86 -3.06
CA SER A 88 13.85 -9.08 -4.50
C SER A 88 13.06 -8.00 -5.24
N THR A 89 13.55 -7.64 -6.43
CA THR A 89 12.86 -6.75 -7.38
C THR A 89 12.48 -7.48 -8.67
N ASP A 90 12.72 -8.78 -8.74
CA ASP A 90 12.59 -9.64 -9.92
C ASP A 90 11.79 -10.92 -9.63
N GLY A 91 10.82 -10.83 -8.71
CA GLY A 91 9.91 -11.93 -8.40
C GLY A 91 10.56 -13.10 -7.64
N GLY A 92 11.71 -12.88 -7.00
CA GLY A 92 12.45 -13.88 -6.23
C GLY A 92 13.59 -14.54 -7.00
N ALA A 93 13.88 -14.14 -8.23
CA ALA A 93 15.00 -14.69 -9.00
C ALA A 93 16.36 -14.30 -8.39
N THR A 94 16.49 -13.08 -7.86
CA THR A 94 17.62 -12.64 -7.05
C THR A 94 17.19 -12.27 -5.63
N LEU A 95 17.92 -12.79 -4.65
CA LEU A 95 17.65 -12.58 -3.23
C LEU A 95 18.77 -11.73 -2.62
N GLN A 96 18.46 -10.46 -2.35
CA GLN A 96 19.38 -9.52 -1.72
C GLN A 96 19.11 -9.43 -0.22
N PRO A 97 20.12 -9.14 0.62
CA PRO A 97 19.90 -8.83 2.03
C PRO A 97 18.94 -7.63 2.18
N LEU A 98 18.07 -7.72 3.18
CA LEU A 98 17.44 -6.53 3.72
C LEU A 98 18.49 -5.76 4.54
N THR A 99 18.48 -4.43 4.49
CA THR A 99 19.55 -3.62 5.11
C THR A 99 19.00 -2.42 5.87
N LEU A 100 19.60 -2.12 7.02
CA LEU A 100 19.40 -0.89 7.78
C LEU A 100 20.73 -0.13 7.83
N ALA A 101 20.75 1.12 7.34
CA ALA A 101 21.97 1.94 7.25
C ALA A 101 23.16 1.23 6.57
N GLY A 102 22.89 0.37 5.58
CA GLY A 102 23.91 -0.38 4.83
C GLY A 102 24.40 -1.67 5.50
N ALA A 103 23.99 -1.95 6.74
CA ALA A 103 24.25 -3.23 7.40
C ALA A 103 23.08 -4.19 7.16
N PRO A 104 23.31 -5.51 7.06
CA PRO A 104 22.24 -6.51 7.01
C PRO A 104 21.28 -6.37 8.19
N TRP A 105 19.99 -6.50 7.91
CA TRP A 105 18.90 -6.48 8.89
C TRP A 105 17.89 -7.59 8.58
N GLY A 106 17.04 -7.95 9.54
CA GLY A 106 16.04 -9.01 9.38
C GLY A 106 16.59 -10.44 9.47
N SER A 107 17.69 -10.64 10.20
CA SER A 107 18.20 -11.97 10.57
C SER A 107 17.86 -12.27 12.04
N PHE A 108 17.17 -13.38 12.27
CA PHE A 108 16.62 -13.74 13.57
C PHE A 108 17.06 -15.15 13.97
N THR A 109 17.39 -15.35 15.24
CA THR A 109 17.74 -16.65 15.85
C THR A 109 16.83 -17.00 17.03
N ALA A 110 15.77 -16.21 17.24
CA ALA A 110 14.77 -16.35 18.28
C ALA A 110 13.46 -15.71 17.80
N ASN A 111 12.39 -15.88 18.58
CA ASN A 111 11.09 -15.26 18.32
C ASN A 111 11.20 -13.74 18.13
N ALA A 112 10.41 -13.20 17.20
CA ALA A 112 10.46 -11.80 16.78
C ALA A 112 9.07 -11.29 16.36
N CYS A 113 8.84 -9.98 16.42
CA CYS A 113 7.64 -9.30 15.95
C CYS A 113 8.02 -7.87 15.54
N GLU A 114 8.73 -7.74 14.42
CA GLU A 114 9.32 -6.48 13.99
C GLU A 114 8.63 -5.97 12.71
N PRO A 115 8.41 -4.64 12.56
CA PRO A 115 8.00 -4.06 11.30
C PRO A 115 9.18 -4.08 10.32
N VAL A 116 9.02 -4.75 9.17
CA VAL A 116 10.05 -4.99 8.15
C VAL A 116 9.92 -4.17 6.88
#